data_AF-A0A7S0QXH1-F1
#
_entry.id   AF-A0A7S0QXH1-F1
#
_cell.length_a   1.000
_cell.length_b   1.000
_cell.length_c   1.000
_cell.angle_alpha   90.00
_cell.angle_beta   90.00
_cell.angle_gamma   90.00
#
_symmetry.space_group_name_H-M   'P 1'
#
loop_
_entity.id
_entity.type
_entity.pdbx_description
1 polymer ?
#
loop_
_entity_poly.entity_id
_entity_poly.type
_entity_poly.pdbx_seq_one_letter_code
_entity_poly.pdbx_strand_id
1 'polypeptide(L)'
;EDGEEEVAEGRGGFHGTLEEARVQAAGIAETRLQNLAITLSKLRYCLANGDAVKLDVTDAPPPLRGLDADEIRMRLWMGPESLRGVLFAALSVHVEAGSAGSLGPQRLADMEREAEGHAAYIEEEAERKKDPRPGAVPKAVRNALAWLRDALRALRPTGMARHDAAADLVHLYARTRYFFTAQEQGKNFTSPAMDVCRCEISTAIGGGPEGKRVLKSVAKKYAKQYVLGQLIFWNKHGIAEPSASLSQARRGTVTLPDVACCYSKTPGEPLKKEYNQSQRNALLQHMETAPGRPWGTSWHWTFNTHNLYGSPFFDAARENRALDPEVVGWLRANEMKHQFPPPTAVKT
;
A
#
# COMPACT_ATOMS: atom_id res chain seq x y z
N GLU A 1 30.98 -58.16 3.58
CA GLU A 1 29.98 -57.87 2.54
C GLU A 1 29.17 -56.69 3.04
N ASP A 2 29.63 -55.48 2.78
CA ASP A 2 28.84 -54.27 2.97
C ASP A 2 29.29 -53.31 1.86
N GLY A 3 28.41 -53.13 0.89
CA GLY A 3 28.69 -52.46 -0.37
C GLY A 3 28.72 -50.94 -0.20
N GLU A 4 29.85 -50.36 -0.54
CA GLU A 4 29.98 -48.96 -0.94
C GLU A 4 29.22 -48.78 -2.26
N GLU A 5 28.03 -48.17 -2.21
CA GLU A 5 27.29 -47.79 -3.41
C GLU A 5 27.74 -46.37 -3.82
N GLU A 6 28.71 -46.35 -4.73
CA GLU A 6 29.23 -45.15 -5.40
C GLU A 6 28.15 -44.61 -6.35
N VAL A 7 27.59 -43.44 -6.07
CA VAL A 7 26.60 -42.78 -6.95
C VAL A 7 27.35 -41.88 -7.94
N ALA A 8 27.21 -42.25 -9.21
CA ALA A 8 27.86 -41.69 -10.39
C ALA A 8 27.67 -40.18 -10.59
N GLU A 9 28.77 -39.54 -11.04
CA GLU A 9 28.86 -38.16 -11.49
C GLU A 9 27.94 -37.84 -12.68
N GLY A 10 27.07 -36.85 -12.49
CA GLY A 10 26.25 -36.25 -13.53
C GLY A 10 26.15 -34.74 -13.35
N ARG A 11 27.01 -34.00 -14.07
CA ARG A 11 26.95 -32.55 -14.41
C ARG A 11 26.11 -31.64 -13.50
N GLY A 12 26.77 -30.94 -12.59
CA GLY A 12 26.33 -29.65 -12.05
C GLY A 12 25.20 -29.70 -11.00
N GLY A 13 25.08 -30.80 -10.26
CA GLY A 13 24.13 -30.93 -9.14
C GLY A 13 24.74 -30.47 -7.81
N PHE A 14 23.99 -29.68 -7.04
CA PHE A 14 24.29 -29.42 -5.63
C PHE A 14 24.36 -30.75 -4.86
N HIS A 15 25.56 -31.24 -4.55
CA HIS A 15 25.76 -32.36 -3.62
C HIS A 15 25.69 -31.82 -2.19
N GLY A 16 24.47 -31.64 -1.67
CA GLY A 16 24.26 -31.45 -0.24
C GLY A 16 23.91 -32.79 0.41
N THR A 17 24.63 -33.19 1.45
CA THR A 17 24.25 -34.41 2.20
C THR A 17 22.93 -34.16 2.94
N LEU A 18 22.16 -35.22 3.23
CA LEU A 18 20.94 -35.10 4.04
C LEU A 18 21.22 -34.48 5.42
N GLU A 19 22.43 -34.72 5.95
CA GLU A 19 22.91 -34.15 7.20
C GLU A 19 23.12 -32.64 7.09
N GLU A 20 23.79 -32.16 6.04
CA GLU A 20 23.94 -30.72 5.78
C GLU A 20 22.59 -30.01 5.63
N ALA A 21 21.64 -30.64 4.92
CA ALA A 21 20.29 -30.10 4.79
C ALA A 21 19.57 -29.99 6.15
N ARG A 22 19.76 -30.98 7.04
CA ARG A 22 19.20 -30.96 8.41
C ARG A 22 19.85 -29.86 9.26
N VAL A 23 21.17 -29.73 9.22
CA VAL A 23 21.90 -28.68 9.95
C VAL A 23 21.48 -27.29 9.46
N GLN A 24 21.35 -27.10 8.15
CA GLN A 24 20.86 -25.84 7.58
C GLN A 24 19.42 -25.53 8.02
N ALA A 25 18.53 -26.54 7.99
CA ALA A 25 17.16 -26.37 8.45
C ALA A 25 17.08 -25.99 9.93
N ALA A 26 17.88 -26.64 10.79
CA ALA A 26 17.98 -26.30 12.21
C ALA A 26 18.50 -24.86 12.42
N GLY A 27 19.55 -24.46 11.69
CA GLY A 27 20.06 -23.08 11.74
C GLY A 27 19.02 -22.04 11.33
N ILE A 28 18.19 -22.33 10.32
CA ILE A 28 17.08 -21.45 9.90
C ILE A 28 16.01 -21.37 11.00
N ALA A 29 15.69 -22.48 11.65
CA ALA A 29 14.70 -22.52 12.73
C ALA A 29 15.16 -21.69 13.93
N GLU A 30 16.40 -21.86 14.38
CA GLU A 30 16.99 -21.07 15.48
C GLU A 30 17.05 -19.59 15.14
N THR A 31 17.48 -19.24 13.93
CA THR A 31 17.47 -17.86 13.45
C THR A 31 16.05 -17.27 13.50
N ARG A 32 15.03 -18.02 13.08
CA ARG A 32 13.63 -17.55 13.13
C ARG A 32 13.14 -17.38 14.57
N LEU A 33 13.56 -18.23 15.51
CA LEU A 33 13.21 -18.10 16.91
C LEU A 33 13.85 -16.84 17.53
N GLN A 34 15.14 -16.63 17.29
CA GLN A 34 15.85 -15.42 17.71
C GLN A 34 15.17 -14.17 17.12
N ASN A 35 14.79 -14.24 15.85
CA ASN A 35 14.10 -13.16 15.16
C ASN A 35 12.76 -12.80 15.80
N LEU A 36 11.97 -13.81 16.18
CA LEU A 36 10.72 -13.62 16.89
C LEU A 36 10.96 -13.00 18.28
N ALA A 37 11.94 -13.48 19.04
CA ALA A 37 12.28 -12.95 20.35
C ALA A 37 12.69 -11.47 20.30
N ILE A 38 13.55 -11.10 19.35
CA ILE A 38 13.97 -9.70 19.14
C ILE A 38 12.76 -8.84 18.76
N THR A 39 11.88 -9.34 17.88
CA THR A 39 10.67 -8.64 17.47
C THR A 39 9.77 -8.37 18.69
N LEU A 40 9.43 -9.40 19.47
CA LEU A 40 8.59 -9.25 20.66
C LEU A 40 9.21 -8.30 21.69
N SER A 41 10.52 -8.35 21.91
CA SER A 41 11.22 -7.41 22.79
C SER A 41 11.07 -5.96 22.33
N LYS A 42 11.22 -5.69 21.02
CA LYS A 42 11.02 -4.35 20.45
C LYS A 42 9.57 -3.89 20.59
N LEU A 43 8.61 -4.79 20.36
CA LEU A 43 7.19 -4.48 20.49
C LEU A 43 6.82 -4.12 21.93
N ARG A 44 7.25 -4.93 22.90
CA ARG A 44 7.05 -4.65 24.32
C ARG A 44 7.66 -3.29 24.70
N TYR A 45 8.85 -2.98 24.23
CA TYR A 45 9.47 -1.67 24.47
C TYR A 45 8.63 -0.52 23.89
N CYS A 46 8.19 -0.63 22.62
CA CYS A 46 7.41 0.43 21.97
C CYS A 46 6.02 0.62 22.60
N LEU A 47 5.35 -0.46 22.98
CA LEU A 47 4.03 -0.40 23.62
C LEU A 47 4.12 0.15 25.05
N ALA A 48 5.16 -0.20 25.81
CA ALA A 48 5.33 0.26 27.19
C ALA A 48 5.82 1.72 27.30
N ASN A 49 6.52 2.23 26.29
CA ASN A 49 7.15 3.57 26.30
C ASN A 49 6.50 4.56 25.32
N GLY A 50 5.42 4.18 24.63
CA GLY A 50 4.67 5.09 23.78
C GLY A 50 3.83 6.07 24.61
N ASP A 51 3.98 7.38 24.37
CA ASP A 51 3.32 8.46 25.14
C ASP A 51 1.78 8.45 25.12
N ALA A 52 1.13 7.61 24.30
CA ALA A 52 -0.31 7.67 24.10
C ALA A 52 -1.11 6.90 25.15
N VAL A 53 -0.63 5.73 25.58
CA VAL A 53 -1.19 4.91 26.66
C VAL A 53 -0.09 3.93 27.07
N LYS A 54 0.35 3.91 28.34
CA LYS A 54 1.15 2.79 28.87
C LYS A 54 0.23 1.58 28.96
N LEU A 55 0.04 0.89 27.84
CA LEU A 55 -0.76 -0.33 27.79
C LEU A 55 0.07 -1.47 28.37
N ASP A 56 -0.56 -2.33 29.15
CA ASP A 56 -0.03 -3.68 29.30
C ASP A 56 -0.01 -4.32 27.90
N VAL A 57 1.05 -5.06 27.58
CA VAL A 57 1.18 -5.72 26.28
C VAL A 57 0.02 -6.69 26.05
N THR A 58 -0.54 -7.25 27.13
CA THR A 58 -1.72 -8.14 27.06
C THR A 58 -3.00 -7.43 26.65
N ASP A 59 -3.11 -6.14 26.92
CA ASP A 59 -4.32 -5.33 26.67
C ASP A 59 -4.19 -4.48 25.40
N ALA A 60 -3.04 -4.54 24.72
CA ALA A 60 -2.79 -3.77 23.51
C ALA A 60 -3.69 -4.25 22.36
N PRO A 61 -4.49 -3.37 21.74
CA PRO A 61 -5.38 -3.77 20.66
C PRO A 61 -4.55 -4.10 19.40
N PRO A 62 -5.07 -4.93 18.47
CA PRO A 62 -4.38 -5.24 17.23
C PRO A 62 -3.99 -3.97 16.43
N PRO A 63 -2.84 -3.95 15.72
CA PRO A 63 -2.37 -2.77 14.99
C PRO A 63 -3.26 -2.38 13.79
N LEU A 64 -4.13 -3.30 13.37
CA LEU A 64 -5.03 -3.14 12.24
C LEU A 64 -6.44 -3.46 12.71
N ARG A 65 -7.40 -2.65 12.26
CA ARG A 65 -8.83 -2.93 12.44
C ARG A 65 -9.57 -2.76 11.13
N GLY A 66 -10.60 -3.57 10.91
CA GLY A 66 -11.57 -3.33 9.84
C GLY A 66 -12.24 -1.97 10.02
N LEU A 67 -12.52 -1.29 8.91
CA LEU A 67 -13.39 -0.11 8.96
C LEU A 67 -14.83 -0.55 9.18
N ASP A 68 -15.61 0.24 9.91
CA ASP A 68 -17.05 0.02 9.93
C ASP A 68 -17.71 0.50 8.63
N ALA A 69 -18.98 0.12 8.42
CA ALA A 69 -19.69 0.47 7.20
C ALA A 69 -19.82 1.98 7.01
N ASP A 70 -19.94 2.74 8.09
CA ASP A 70 -20.13 4.20 8.06
C ASP A 70 -18.83 4.89 7.69
N GLU A 71 -17.71 4.48 8.28
CA GLU A 71 -16.36 4.89 7.93
C GLU A 71 -16.05 4.60 6.46
N ILE A 72 -16.44 3.44 5.94
CA ILE A 72 -16.26 3.11 4.52
C ILE A 72 -17.07 4.07 3.64
N ARG A 73 -18.35 4.30 3.96
CA ARG A 73 -19.21 5.27 3.24
C ARG A 73 -18.60 6.66 3.27
N MET A 74 -18.11 7.09 4.43
CA MET A 74 -17.48 8.40 4.59
C MET A 74 -16.17 8.54 3.82
N ARG A 75 -15.29 7.53 3.85
CA ARG A 75 -13.98 7.61 3.18
C ARG A 75 -14.04 7.36 1.68
N LEU A 76 -15.03 6.63 1.17
CA LEU A 76 -15.12 6.34 -0.26
C LEU A 76 -16.07 7.30 -1.00
N TRP A 77 -17.13 7.79 -0.36
CA TRP A 77 -18.18 8.55 -1.06
C TRP A 77 -18.59 9.84 -0.38
N MET A 78 -19.03 9.79 0.88
CA MET A 78 -19.79 10.89 1.49
C MET A 78 -18.92 12.04 2.00
N GLY A 79 -17.69 11.75 2.44
CA GLY A 79 -16.83 12.74 3.10
C GLY A 79 -16.19 13.76 2.15
N PRO A 80 -15.73 14.91 2.65
CA PRO A 80 -15.03 15.90 1.84
C PRO A 80 -13.67 15.38 1.34
N GLU A 81 -12.94 14.64 2.19
CA GLU A 81 -11.69 13.95 1.82
C GLU A 81 -11.94 12.52 1.29
N SER A 82 -13.18 12.21 0.91
CA SER A 82 -13.49 10.90 0.35
C SER A 82 -12.86 10.72 -1.02
N LEU A 83 -12.76 9.48 -1.49
CA LEU A 83 -12.35 9.20 -2.87
C LEU A 83 -13.18 9.99 -3.89
N ARG A 84 -14.52 10.06 -3.72
CA ARG A 84 -15.40 10.92 -4.53
C ARG A 84 -14.97 12.38 -4.42
N GLY A 85 -14.89 12.92 -3.21
CA GLY A 85 -14.59 14.34 -2.97
C GLY A 85 -13.25 14.78 -3.57
N VAL A 86 -12.19 13.99 -3.34
CA VAL A 86 -10.85 14.25 -3.88
C VAL A 86 -10.84 14.19 -5.41
N LEU A 87 -11.56 13.23 -6.00
CA LEU A 87 -11.67 13.12 -7.45
C LEU A 87 -12.41 14.32 -8.06
N PHE A 88 -13.58 14.69 -7.52
CA PHE A 88 -14.36 15.82 -8.05
C PHE A 88 -13.62 17.15 -7.88
N ALA A 89 -12.92 17.34 -6.76
CA ALA A 89 -12.03 18.48 -6.57
C ALA A 89 -10.89 18.52 -7.58
N ALA A 90 -10.35 17.36 -7.98
CA ALA A 90 -9.33 17.30 -9.03
C ALA A 90 -9.92 17.54 -10.44
N LEU A 91 -11.13 17.05 -10.70
CA LEU A 91 -11.84 17.24 -11.98
C LEU A 91 -12.18 18.72 -12.23
N SER A 92 -12.64 19.45 -11.21
CA SER A 92 -13.07 20.84 -11.33
C SER A 92 -11.97 21.78 -11.83
N VAL A 93 -10.70 21.45 -11.57
CA VAL A 93 -9.52 22.20 -12.02
C VAL A 93 -9.29 22.05 -13.53
N HIS A 94 -9.78 20.96 -14.14
CA HIS A 94 -9.55 20.61 -15.54
C HIS A 94 -10.82 20.70 -16.38
N VAL A 95 -11.72 21.62 -16.04
CA VAL A 95 -12.93 21.89 -16.82
C VAL A 95 -12.58 22.71 -18.05
N GLU A 96 -12.82 22.15 -19.23
CA GLU A 96 -12.54 22.78 -20.52
C GLU A 96 -13.85 23.17 -21.22
N ALA A 97 -13.97 24.43 -21.64
CA ALA A 97 -15.11 24.88 -22.43
C ALA A 97 -14.93 24.51 -23.91
N GLY A 98 -15.91 23.80 -24.48
CA GLY A 98 -16.12 23.81 -25.94
C GLY A 98 -15.46 22.71 -26.77
N SER A 99 -14.95 21.61 -26.19
CA SER A 99 -14.50 20.44 -26.98
C SER A 99 -15.44 19.23 -26.79
N ALA A 100 -15.77 18.55 -27.89
CA ALA A 100 -16.62 17.36 -27.82
C ALA A 100 -15.93 16.24 -27.04
N GLY A 101 -16.59 15.78 -25.97
CA GLY A 101 -16.09 14.71 -25.11
C GLY A 101 -15.09 15.15 -24.02
N SER A 102 -14.69 16.42 -23.96
CA SER A 102 -13.99 16.95 -22.77
C SER A 102 -14.95 17.19 -21.61
N LEU A 103 -14.40 17.30 -20.41
CA LEU A 103 -15.15 17.69 -19.23
C LEU A 103 -15.55 19.16 -19.32
N GLY A 104 -16.76 19.43 -19.82
CA GLY A 104 -17.37 20.77 -19.78
C GLY A 104 -18.07 21.06 -18.45
N PRO A 105 -18.37 22.33 -18.14
CA PRO A 105 -19.04 22.72 -16.87
C PRO A 105 -20.37 22.01 -16.65
N GLN A 106 -21.18 21.89 -17.71
CA GLN A 106 -22.47 21.20 -17.64
C GLN A 106 -22.31 19.71 -17.34
N ARG A 107 -21.33 19.05 -17.96
CA ARG A 107 -21.09 17.62 -17.74
C ARG A 107 -20.61 17.35 -16.32
N LEU A 108 -19.76 18.23 -15.77
CA LEU A 108 -19.34 18.15 -14.37
C LEU A 108 -20.54 18.29 -13.43
N ALA A 109 -21.39 19.30 -13.64
CA ALA A 109 -22.59 19.51 -12.83
C ALA A 109 -23.57 18.33 -12.89
N ASP A 110 -23.75 17.72 -14.08
CA ASP A 110 -24.57 16.52 -14.23
C ASP A 110 -23.97 15.32 -13.47
N MET A 111 -22.66 15.13 -13.53
CA MET A 111 -21.96 14.08 -12.77
C MET A 111 -22.08 14.31 -11.26
N GLU A 112 -21.96 15.54 -10.79
CA GLU A 112 -22.14 15.88 -9.37
C GLU A 112 -23.56 15.55 -8.90
N ARG A 113 -24.58 15.91 -9.70
CA ARG A 113 -25.98 15.59 -9.41
C ARG A 113 -26.23 14.08 -9.35
N GLU A 114 -25.72 13.32 -10.32
CA GLU A 114 -25.81 11.85 -10.33
C GLU A 114 -25.09 11.24 -9.11
N ALA A 115 -23.90 11.76 -8.77
CA ALA A 115 -23.13 11.29 -7.63
C ALA A 115 -23.83 11.57 -6.29
N GLU A 116 -24.59 12.65 -6.20
CA GLU A 116 -25.43 12.98 -5.05
C GLU A 116 -26.67 12.08 -4.96
N GLY A 117 -27.27 11.72 -6.10
CA GLY A 117 -28.31 10.68 -6.13
C GLY A 117 -27.82 9.33 -5.59
N HIS A 118 -26.58 8.95 -5.91
CA HIS A 118 -25.95 7.78 -5.31
C HIS A 118 -25.68 7.94 -3.82
N ALA A 119 -25.34 9.13 -3.34
CA ALA A 119 -25.13 9.42 -1.92
C ALA A 119 -26.42 9.17 -1.12
N ALA A 120 -27.55 9.71 -1.58
CA ALA A 120 -28.86 9.49 -0.97
C ALA A 120 -29.24 7.99 -0.94
N TYR A 121 -29.03 7.25 -2.04
CA TYR A 121 -29.30 5.81 -2.09
C TYR A 121 -28.40 5.00 -1.14
N ILE A 122 -27.13 5.41 -0.97
CA ILE A 122 -26.19 4.78 -0.04
C ILE A 122 -26.62 4.98 1.42
N GLU A 123 -27.19 6.13 1.76
CA GLU A 123 -27.74 6.39 3.09
C GLU A 123 -28.98 5.52 3.36
N GLU A 124 -29.94 5.50 2.43
CA GLU A 124 -31.17 4.71 2.54
C GLU A 124 -30.88 3.20 2.71
N GLU A 125 -29.99 2.62 1.90
CA GLU A 125 -29.67 1.19 2.01
C GLU A 125 -28.94 0.85 3.32
N ALA A 126 -28.18 1.78 3.90
CA ALA A 126 -27.48 1.54 5.16
C ALA A 126 -28.41 1.51 6.37
N GLU A 127 -29.48 2.31 6.35
CA GLU A 127 -30.54 2.24 7.36
C GLU A 127 -31.29 0.90 7.28
N ARG A 128 -31.47 0.36 6.07
CA ARG A 128 -32.18 -0.91 5.86
C ARG A 128 -31.36 -2.15 6.26
N LYS A 129 -30.05 -2.16 5.98
CA LYS A 129 -29.21 -3.35 6.12
C LYS A 129 -27.84 -3.02 6.71
N LYS A 130 -27.58 -3.54 7.91
CA LYS A 130 -26.25 -3.53 8.53
C LYS A 130 -25.50 -4.82 8.13
N ASP A 131 -24.45 -4.73 7.31
CA ASP A 131 -23.55 -5.90 7.11
C ASP A 131 -22.72 -6.07 8.39
N PRO A 132 -22.80 -7.24 9.05
CA PRO A 132 -22.12 -7.43 10.33
C PRO A 132 -20.60 -7.61 10.19
N ARG A 133 -20.06 -7.76 8.97
CA ARG A 133 -18.64 -8.10 8.76
C ARG A 133 -17.76 -6.84 8.75
N PRO A 134 -16.77 -6.74 9.66
CA PRO A 134 -15.86 -5.60 9.69
C PRO A 134 -15.07 -5.46 8.38
N GLY A 135 -15.02 -4.24 7.86
CA GLY A 135 -14.33 -3.87 6.65
C GLY A 135 -15.09 -4.15 5.35
N ALA A 136 -16.21 -4.88 5.37
CA ALA A 136 -16.91 -5.26 4.15
C ALA A 136 -17.54 -4.03 3.47
N VAL A 137 -17.29 -3.87 2.16
CA VAL A 137 -17.82 -2.73 1.40
C VAL A 137 -19.30 -2.93 1.09
N PRO A 138 -20.19 -1.97 1.47
CA PRO A 138 -21.60 -2.02 1.10
C PRO A 138 -21.80 -2.11 -0.42
N LYS A 139 -22.81 -2.89 -0.84
CA LYS A 139 -23.11 -3.07 -2.27
C LYS A 139 -23.45 -1.75 -2.97
N ALA A 140 -24.19 -0.86 -2.29
CA ALA A 140 -24.54 0.46 -2.82
C ALA A 140 -23.29 1.29 -3.16
N VAL A 141 -22.29 1.30 -2.27
CA VAL A 141 -21.00 1.99 -2.50
C VAL A 141 -20.26 1.39 -3.69
N ARG A 142 -20.20 0.06 -3.81
CA ARG A 142 -19.56 -0.60 -4.97
C ARG A 142 -20.25 -0.25 -6.29
N ASN A 143 -21.58 -0.18 -6.30
CA ASN A 143 -22.34 0.21 -7.49
C ASN A 143 -22.08 1.66 -7.86
N ALA A 144 -22.02 2.57 -6.89
CA ALA A 144 -21.69 3.97 -7.11
C ALA A 144 -20.26 4.16 -7.66
N LEU A 145 -19.29 3.42 -7.13
CA LEU A 145 -17.92 3.40 -7.67
C LEU A 145 -17.87 2.82 -9.10
N ALA A 146 -18.66 1.78 -9.39
CA ALA A 146 -18.76 1.23 -10.73
C ALA A 146 -19.36 2.23 -11.74
N TRP A 147 -20.41 2.96 -11.35
CA TRP A 147 -20.95 4.06 -12.14
C TRP A 147 -19.89 5.15 -12.37
N LEU A 148 -19.19 5.57 -11.31
CA LEU A 148 -18.16 6.62 -11.40
C LEU A 148 -17.01 6.22 -12.33
N ARG A 149 -16.57 4.95 -12.27
CA ARG A 149 -15.61 4.37 -13.21
C ARG A 149 -16.09 4.53 -14.65
N ASP A 150 -17.35 4.17 -14.93
CA ASP A 150 -17.89 4.21 -16.29
C ASP A 150 -18.09 5.66 -16.78
N ALA A 151 -18.51 6.56 -15.88
CA ALA A 151 -18.61 7.99 -16.15
C ALA A 151 -17.26 8.61 -16.49
N LEU A 152 -16.20 8.29 -15.72
CA LEU A 152 -14.84 8.72 -16.02
C LEU A 152 -14.32 8.16 -17.34
N ARG A 153 -14.63 6.90 -17.64
CA ARG A 153 -14.19 6.23 -18.88
C ARG A 153 -14.82 6.83 -20.14
N ALA A 154 -15.98 7.46 -20.01
CA ALA A 154 -16.63 8.19 -21.10
C ALA A 154 -15.99 9.55 -21.39
N LEU A 155 -15.17 10.10 -20.49
CA LEU A 155 -14.49 11.37 -20.69
C LEU A 155 -13.22 11.18 -21.55
N ARG A 156 -12.96 12.15 -22.42
CA ARG A 156 -11.74 12.19 -23.22
C ARG A 156 -10.56 12.60 -22.32
N PRO A 157 -9.52 11.76 -22.15
CA PRO A 157 -8.33 12.14 -21.39
C PRO A 157 -7.57 13.27 -22.08
N THR A 158 -6.71 13.96 -21.33
CA THR A 158 -5.75 14.95 -21.82
C THR A 158 -4.36 14.68 -21.23
N GLY A 159 -3.32 15.40 -21.67
CA GLY A 159 -1.99 15.31 -21.05
C GLY A 159 -1.94 15.74 -19.58
N MET A 160 -2.96 16.49 -19.13
CA MET A 160 -3.07 17.05 -17.77
C MET A 160 -4.08 16.29 -16.91
N ALA A 161 -5.09 15.68 -17.52
CA ALA A 161 -6.19 14.99 -16.86
C ALA A 161 -6.36 13.58 -17.44
N ARG A 162 -5.92 12.55 -16.69
CA ARG A 162 -6.02 11.14 -17.08
C ARG A 162 -7.26 10.50 -16.48
N HIS A 163 -8.42 10.83 -17.05
CA HIS A 163 -9.70 10.20 -16.68
C HIS A 163 -9.68 8.68 -16.87
N ASP A 164 -8.90 8.20 -17.83
CA ASP A 164 -8.68 6.78 -18.08
C ASP A 164 -7.88 6.08 -16.98
N ALA A 165 -6.82 6.72 -16.48
CA ALA A 165 -6.08 6.26 -15.29
C ALA A 165 -6.98 6.25 -14.04
N ALA A 166 -7.74 7.33 -13.86
CA ALA A 166 -8.69 7.45 -12.76
C ALA A 166 -9.76 6.36 -12.82
N ALA A 167 -10.31 6.07 -14.01
CA ALA A 167 -11.27 4.98 -14.19
C ALA A 167 -10.66 3.60 -13.86
N ASP A 168 -9.45 3.31 -14.32
CA ASP A 168 -8.76 2.06 -14.00
C ASP A 168 -8.54 1.93 -12.47
N LEU A 169 -8.20 3.02 -11.78
CA LEU A 169 -8.03 3.05 -10.33
C LEU A 169 -9.36 2.89 -9.57
N VAL A 170 -10.40 3.64 -9.96
CA VAL A 170 -11.75 3.52 -9.37
C VAL A 170 -12.30 2.11 -9.54
N HIS A 171 -11.98 1.44 -10.66
CA HIS A 171 -12.30 0.02 -10.84
C HIS A 171 -11.69 -0.87 -9.75
N LEU A 172 -10.42 -0.66 -9.39
CA LEU A 172 -9.79 -1.41 -8.29
C LEU A 172 -10.46 -1.14 -6.95
N TYR A 173 -10.83 0.12 -6.66
CA TYR A 173 -11.59 0.46 -5.46
C TYR A 173 -12.97 -0.22 -5.45
N ALA A 174 -13.69 -0.20 -6.58
CA ALA A 174 -15.00 -0.85 -6.71
C ALA A 174 -14.95 -2.38 -6.53
N ARG A 175 -13.83 -3.00 -6.92
CA ARG A 175 -13.58 -4.44 -6.77
C ARG A 175 -12.95 -4.83 -5.44
N THR A 176 -12.55 -3.86 -4.62
CA THR A 176 -12.07 -4.12 -3.26
C THR A 176 -13.26 -4.46 -2.37
N ARG A 177 -13.19 -5.61 -1.69
CA ARG A 177 -14.22 -6.16 -0.81
C ARG A 177 -14.04 -5.73 0.62
N TYR A 178 -12.79 -5.59 1.07
CA TYR A 178 -12.48 -5.26 2.46
C TYR A 178 -11.56 -4.04 2.59
N PHE A 179 -12.01 -3.03 3.32
CA PHE A 179 -11.16 -1.93 3.78
C PHE A 179 -10.88 -1.99 5.28
N PHE A 180 -9.68 -1.57 5.64
CA PHE A 180 -9.19 -1.55 7.01
C PHE A 180 -8.25 -0.36 7.20
N THR A 181 -7.94 -0.04 8.46
CA THR A 181 -7.06 1.07 8.83
C THR A 181 -6.05 0.57 9.85
N ALA A 182 -4.90 1.24 9.91
CA ALA A 182 -4.05 1.11 11.09
C ALA A 182 -4.76 1.75 12.28
N GLN A 183 -4.72 1.06 13.41
CA GLN A 183 -5.10 1.61 14.70
C GLN A 183 -3.92 2.45 15.21
N GLU A 184 -4.20 3.59 15.84
CA GLU A 184 -3.14 4.38 16.46
C GLU A 184 -2.64 3.65 17.70
N GLN A 185 -1.57 2.85 17.55
CA GLN A 185 -0.90 2.16 18.66
C GLN A 185 0.10 3.03 19.44
N GLY A 186 0.13 4.33 19.14
CA GLY A 186 1.04 5.29 19.76
C GLY A 186 1.33 6.51 18.89
N LYS A 187 1.87 7.56 19.51
CA LYS A 187 2.46 8.71 18.81
C LYS A 187 3.91 8.41 18.42
N ASN A 188 4.46 9.22 17.52
CA ASN A 188 5.91 9.20 17.30
C ASN A 188 6.61 9.51 18.63
N PHE A 189 7.58 8.69 19.02
CA PHE A 189 8.37 8.94 20.22
C PHE A 189 9.85 8.68 19.95
N THR A 190 10.72 9.20 20.81
CA THR A 190 12.16 9.02 20.72
C THR A 190 12.64 8.31 21.97
N SER A 191 13.47 7.27 21.84
CA SER A 191 14.07 6.64 23.02
C SER A 191 14.91 7.64 23.81
N PRO A 192 15.18 7.37 25.10
CA PRO A 192 16.29 7.99 25.78
C PRO A 192 17.56 7.92 24.94
N ALA A 193 18.38 8.96 25.03
CA ALA A 193 19.67 8.99 24.36
C ALA A 193 20.60 7.97 25.02
N MET A 194 21.36 7.23 24.21
CA MET A 194 22.38 6.31 24.67
C MET A 194 23.74 6.79 24.18
N ASP A 195 24.66 6.92 25.12
CA ASP A 195 26.02 7.36 24.86
C ASP A 195 26.87 6.18 24.41
N VAL A 196 27.24 6.17 23.14
CA VAL A 196 28.14 5.17 22.58
C VAL A 196 29.57 5.54 22.98
N CYS A 197 30.19 4.68 23.78
CA CYS A 197 31.54 4.90 24.31
C CYS A 197 32.61 4.22 23.43
N ARG A 198 33.84 4.76 23.44
CA ARG A 198 34.97 4.23 22.64
C ARG A 198 35.27 2.74 22.89
N CYS A 199 35.05 2.28 24.12
CA CYS A 199 35.22 0.87 24.50
C CYS A 199 34.20 -0.09 23.85
N GLU A 200 33.07 0.42 23.35
CA GLU A 200 32.00 -0.40 22.76
C GLU A 200 32.21 -0.64 21.25
N ILE A 201 33.09 0.14 20.61
CA ILE A 201 33.38 0.07 19.16
C ILE A 201 34.74 -0.62 18.89
N SER A 202 35.66 -0.58 19.85
CA SER A 202 37.02 -1.07 19.69
C SER A 202 37.12 -2.58 19.94
N THR A 203 37.12 -3.39 18.88
CA THR A 203 37.54 -4.80 18.92
C THR A 203 39.07 -4.99 19.01
N ALA A 204 39.84 -3.91 19.05
CA ALA A 204 41.29 -3.97 19.19
C ALA A 204 41.70 -4.04 20.67
N ILE A 205 42.33 -5.17 21.02
CA ILE A 205 43.12 -5.39 22.23
C ILE A 205 44.09 -4.21 22.38
N GLY A 206 43.86 -3.31 23.34
CA GLY A 206 44.74 -2.17 23.60
C GLY A 206 44.10 -0.88 24.13
N GLY A 207 42.99 -0.96 24.86
CA GLY A 207 42.38 0.22 25.49
C GLY A 207 43.15 0.67 26.73
N GLY A 208 43.94 1.74 26.62
CA GLY A 208 44.52 2.45 27.77
C GLY A 208 43.46 3.12 28.67
N PRO A 209 43.85 3.76 29.79
CA PRO A 209 42.97 4.20 30.89
C PRO A 209 41.94 5.30 30.56
N GLU A 210 41.76 5.69 29.29
CA GLU A 210 40.77 6.67 28.83
C GLU A 210 39.35 6.06 28.66
N GLY A 211 38.95 5.21 29.61
CA GLY A 211 37.86 4.24 29.49
C GLY A 211 36.41 4.75 29.44
N LYS A 212 36.15 6.06 29.27
CA LYS A 212 34.76 6.61 29.24
C LYS A 212 34.57 7.81 28.30
N ARG A 213 35.34 7.91 27.22
CA ARG A 213 35.07 8.96 26.24
C ARG A 213 33.82 8.60 25.44
N VAL A 214 32.73 9.31 25.70
CA VAL A 214 31.52 9.28 24.86
C VAL A 214 31.88 9.78 23.47
N LEU A 215 31.71 8.92 22.48
CA LEU A 215 31.99 9.25 21.07
C LEU A 215 30.77 9.87 20.40
N LYS A 216 29.58 9.35 20.72
CA LYS A 216 28.32 9.79 20.10
C LYS A 216 27.15 9.45 21.00
N SER A 217 26.29 10.42 21.26
CA SER A 217 24.98 10.16 21.84
C SER A 217 23.97 9.86 20.74
N VAL A 218 23.30 8.72 20.81
CA VAL A 218 22.33 8.26 19.79
C VAL A 218 20.99 8.02 20.45
N ALA A 219 19.94 8.61 19.87
CA ALA A 219 18.56 8.36 20.26
C ALA A 219 17.79 7.82 19.05
N LYS A 220 16.99 6.76 19.25
CA LYS A 220 16.21 6.13 18.19
C LYS A 220 14.82 6.74 18.12
N LYS A 221 14.41 7.16 16.92
CA LYS A 221 13.04 7.62 16.65
C LYS A 221 12.17 6.44 16.26
N TYR A 222 10.99 6.35 16.86
CA TYR A 222 9.98 5.35 16.55
C TYR A 222 8.78 6.05 15.92
N ALA A 223 8.48 5.70 14.66
CA ALA A 223 7.32 6.23 13.97
C ALA A 223 6.03 5.53 14.40
N LYS A 224 4.86 6.17 14.20
CA LYS A 224 3.53 5.62 14.53
C LYS A 224 3.30 4.18 14.06
N GLN A 225 3.81 3.83 12.88
CA GLN A 225 3.64 2.51 12.26
C GLN A 225 4.78 1.52 12.56
N TYR A 226 5.64 1.83 13.53
CA TYR A 226 6.82 1.01 13.81
C TYR A 226 6.44 -0.39 14.28
N VAL A 227 5.45 -0.52 15.18
CA VAL A 227 4.96 -1.81 15.68
C VAL A 227 4.44 -2.67 14.52
N LEU A 228 3.57 -2.12 13.67
CA LEU A 228 3.06 -2.82 12.50
C LEU A 228 4.19 -3.23 11.55
N GLY A 229 5.14 -2.33 11.29
CA GLY A 229 6.30 -2.63 10.46
C GLY A 229 7.14 -3.77 11.02
N GLN A 230 7.39 -3.76 12.33
CA GLN A 230 8.17 -4.80 13.00
C GLN A 230 7.45 -6.15 13.02
N LEU A 231 6.11 -6.17 13.12
CA LEU A 231 5.29 -7.39 13.00
C LEU A 231 5.32 -7.96 11.58
N ILE A 232 5.19 -7.11 10.56
CA ILE A 232 5.22 -7.55 9.15
C ILE A 232 6.59 -8.08 8.76
N PHE A 233 7.66 -7.45 9.24
CA PHE A 233 9.04 -7.83 8.94
C PHE A 233 9.71 -8.58 10.09
N TRP A 234 8.95 -9.37 10.87
CA TRP A 234 9.47 -10.10 12.03
C TRP A 234 10.63 -11.04 11.68
N ASN A 235 10.74 -11.45 10.41
CA ASN A 235 11.78 -12.33 9.89
C ASN A 235 12.99 -11.58 9.29
N LYS A 236 12.99 -10.24 9.27
CA LYS A 236 14.05 -9.41 8.65
C LYS A 236 14.61 -8.40 9.65
N HIS A 237 15.73 -8.75 10.29
CA HIS A 237 16.31 -7.96 11.39
C HIS A 237 17.21 -6.81 10.92
N GLY A 238 17.70 -6.87 9.68
CA GLY A 238 18.52 -5.80 9.09
C GLY A 238 17.75 -4.54 8.69
N ILE A 239 16.43 -4.51 8.92
CA ILE A 239 15.62 -3.33 8.58
C ILE A 239 15.78 -2.28 9.67
N ALA A 240 16.58 -1.25 9.38
CA ALA A 240 16.79 -0.11 10.28
C ALA A 240 15.49 0.66 10.55
N GLU A 241 14.70 0.90 9.49
CA GLU A 241 13.45 1.66 9.51
C GLU A 241 12.25 0.79 9.01
N PRO A 242 11.63 0.01 9.92
CA PRO A 242 10.50 -0.86 9.58
C PRO A 242 9.31 -0.11 8.96
N SER A 243 9.02 1.09 9.43
CA SER A 243 7.91 1.92 8.94
C SER A 243 8.09 2.36 7.48
N ALA A 244 9.32 2.72 7.09
CA ALA A 244 9.62 3.10 5.71
C ALA A 244 9.51 1.90 4.76
N SER A 245 10.05 0.75 5.19
CA SER A 245 9.94 -0.51 4.44
C SER A 245 8.48 -0.94 4.30
N LEU A 246 7.67 -0.74 5.33
CA LEU A 246 6.24 -1.07 5.33
C LEU A 246 5.48 -0.17 4.34
N SER A 247 5.79 1.12 4.30
CA SER A 247 5.22 2.05 3.32
C SER A 247 5.48 1.60 1.88
N GLN A 248 6.71 1.14 1.59
CA GLN A 248 7.06 0.64 0.26
C GLN A 248 6.38 -0.70 -0.07
N ALA A 249 6.40 -1.66 0.85
CA ALA A 249 5.86 -3.00 0.63
C ALA A 249 4.34 -3.03 0.38
N ARG A 250 3.60 -2.04 0.88
CA ARG A 250 2.13 -1.95 0.74
C ARG A 250 1.67 -1.34 -0.58
N ARG A 251 2.54 -0.70 -1.36
CA ARG A 251 2.15 0.06 -2.57
C ARG A 251 1.52 -0.84 -3.62
N GLY A 252 0.25 -0.58 -3.92
CA GLY A 252 -0.54 -1.31 -4.92
C GLY A 252 -1.01 -2.69 -4.47
N THR A 253 -0.32 -3.31 -3.51
CA THR A 253 -0.68 -4.62 -2.94
C THR A 253 -1.75 -4.50 -1.86
N VAL A 254 -1.61 -3.52 -0.96
CA VAL A 254 -2.52 -3.31 0.17
C VAL A 254 -3.04 -1.87 0.19
N THR A 255 -2.25 -0.91 -0.27
CA THR A 255 -2.63 0.49 -0.40
C THR A 255 -2.78 0.82 -1.88
N LEU A 256 -4.01 1.14 -2.29
CA LEU A 256 -4.25 1.63 -3.65
C LEU A 256 -3.70 3.07 -3.81
N PRO A 257 -3.36 3.48 -5.04
CA PRO A 257 -2.93 4.85 -5.33
C PRO A 257 -3.96 5.91 -4.90
N ASP A 258 -3.45 7.13 -4.70
CA ASP A 258 -4.26 8.33 -4.53
C ASP A 258 -4.87 8.73 -5.88
N VAL A 259 -6.18 8.93 -5.94
CA VAL A 259 -6.89 9.28 -7.17
C VAL A 259 -6.46 10.63 -7.74
N ALA A 260 -6.03 11.56 -6.89
CA ALA A 260 -5.54 12.87 -7.32
C ALA A 260 -4.30 12.77 -8.22
N CYS A 261 -3.52 11.68 -8.17
CA CYS A 261 -2.33 11.53 -9.00
C CYS A 261 -2.62 11.41 -10.50
N CYS A 262 -3.88 11.16 -10.87
CA CYS A 262 -4.33 11.11 -12.26
C CYS A 262 -4.54 12.50 -12.88
N TYR A 263 -4.39 13.58 -12.09
CA TYR A 263 -4.66 14.95 -12.49
C TYR A 263 -3.50 15.86 -12.13
N SER A 264 -3.17 16.80 -13.01
CA SER A 264 -2.16 17.81 -12.72
C SER A 264 -2.66 18.76 -11.63
N LYS A 265 -1.77 19.16 -10.72
CA LYS A 265 -2.09 20.13 -9.66
C LYS A 265 -2.16 21.56 -10.20
N THR A 266 -1.47 21.81 -11.29
CA THR A 266 -1.40 23.12 -11.95
C THR A 266 -2.16 23.03 -13.27
N PRO A 267 -3.19 23.85 -13.50
CA PRO A 267 -3.82 23.95 -14.82
C PRO A 267 -2.77 24.28 -15.89
N GLY A 268 -2.81 23.60 -17.03
CA GLY A 268 -1.88 23.84 -18.14
C GLY A 268 -0.59 23.02 -18.10
N GLU A 269 -0.22 22.42 -16.95
CA GLU A 269 1.00 21.60 -16.86
C GLU A 269 0.69 20.12 -17.07
N PRO A 270 1.41 19.42 -17.98
CA PRO A 270 1.22 17.99 -18.18
C PRO A 270 1.69 17.20 -16.96
N LEU A 271 1.15 16.00 -16.79
CA LEU A 271 1.55 15.09 -15.72
C LEU A 271 3.01 14.66 -15.90
N LYS A 272 3.80 14.77 -14.82
CA LYS A 272 5.23 14.40 -14.81
C LYS A 272 5.47 12.93 -15.12
N LYS A 273 4.56 12.07 -14.66
CA LYS A 273 4.62 10.64 -14.94
C LYS A 273 3.47 10.31 -15.88
N GLU A 274 3.82 9.89 -17.08
CA GLU A 274 2.83 9.41 -18.03
C GLU A 274 2.08 8.18 -17.50
N TYR A 275 0.88 7.99 -18.03
CA TYR A 275 0.14 6.74 -18.00
C TYR A 275 -0.23 6.38 -19.44
N ASN A 276 0.60 5.59 -20.11
CA ASN A 276 0.38 5.18 -21.51
C ASN A 276 0.06 3.68 -21.61
N GLN A 277 -0.32 3.22 -22.81
CA GLN A 277 -0.73 1.82 -23.01
C GLN A 277 0.39 0.83 -22.65
N SER A 278 1.66 1.18 -22.87
CA SER A 278 2.80 0.34 -22.50
C SER A 278 2.90 0.19 -20.97
N GLN A 279 2.81 1.28 -20.22
CA GLN A 279 2.83 1.25 -18.76
C GLN A 279 1.61 0.52 -18.19
N ARG A 280 0.45 0.71 -18.83
CA ARG A 280 -0.78 -0.01 -18.50
C ARG A 280 -0.62 -1.52 -18.71
N ASN A 281 -0.05 -1.95 -19.84
CA ASN A 281 0.21 -3.37 -20.10
C ASN A 281 1.19 -3.96 -19.08
N ALA A 282 2.24 -3.23 -18.72
CA ALA A 282 3.17 -3.64 -17.67
C ALA A 282 2.49 -3.77 -16.30
N LEU A 283 1.57 -2.84 -15.99
CA LEU A 283 0.75 -2.92 -14.78
C LEU A 283 -0.15 -4.17 -14.79
N LEU A 284 -0.84 -4.44 -15.89
CA LEU A 284 -1.71 -5.62 -16.02
C LEU A 284 -0.92 -6.93 -15.90
N GLN A 285 0.22 -7.02 -16.58
CA GLN A 285 1.11 -8.17 -16.46
C GLN A 285 1.60 -8.35 -15.01
N HIS A 286 1.92 -7.27 -14.31
CA HIS A 286 2.31 -7.33 -12.90
C HIS A 286 1.18 -7.83 -12.00
N MET A 287 -0.06 -7.38 -12.23
CA MET A 287 -1.24 -7.85 -11.47
C MET A 287 -1.45 -9.36 -11.60
N GLU A 288 -1.16 -9.95 -12.76
CA GLU A 288 -1.34 -11.38 -13.02
C GLU A 288 -0.16 -12.23 -12.51
N THR A 289 1.06 -11.76 -12.75
CA THR A 289 2.28 -12.55 -12.46
C THR A 289 2.79 -12.38 -11.04
N ALA A 290 2.57 -11.20 -10.44
CA ALA A 290 3.14 -10.85 -9.14
C ALA A 290 2.22 -9.91 -8.32
N PRO A 291 0.96 -10.27 -8.07
CA PRO A 291 -0.01 -9.42 -7.35
C PRO A 291 0.43 -9.04 -5.92
N GLY A 292 1.28 -9.86 -5.29
CA GLY A 292 1.83 -9.60 -3.96
C GLY A 292 3.09 -8.73 -3.95
N ARG A 293 3.65 -8.35 -5.10
CA ARG A 293 4.83 -7.48 -5.18
C ARG A 293 4.41 -6.01 -5.22
N PRO A 294 5.12 -5.12 -4.50
CA PRO A 294 4.81 -3.70 -4.49
C PRO A 294 5.00 -3.09 -5.89
N TRP A 295 4.17 -2.09 -6.19
CA TRP A 295 4.23 -1.39 -7.47
C TRP A 295 5.48 -0.50 -7.56
N GLY A 296 6.00 -0.34 -8.79
CA GLY A 296 7.22 0.42 -9.05
C GLY A 296 7.11 1.90 -8.70
N THR A 297 8.18 2.50 -8.19
CA THR A 297 8.27 3.94 -7.89
C THR A 297 8.27 4.82 -9.14
N SER A 298 8.77 4.30 -10.26
CA SER A 298 8.80 4.97 -11.56
C SER A 298 7.45 5.00 -12.27
N TRP A 299 6.45 4.28 -11.78
CA TRP A 299 5.13 4.21 -12.40
C TRP A 299 4.32 5.48 -12.13
N HIS A 300 3.29 5.72 -12.95
CA HIS A 300 2.35 6.84 -12.85
C HIS A 300 1.87 7.12 -11.42
N TRP A 301 1.59 6.04 -10.69
CA TRP A 301 0.90 6.05 -9.42
C TRP A 301 1.69 6.72 -8.28
N THR A 302 0.97 7.55 -7.51
CA THR A 302 1.44 8.09 -6.23
C THR A 302 0.55 7.56 -5.12
N PHE A 303 1.14 7.26 -3.96
CA PHE A 303 0.44 6.64 -2.85
C PHE A 303 0.39 7.63 -1.69
N ASN A 304 -0.81 8.09 -1.37
CA ASN A 304 -1.10 8.77 -0.12
C ASN A 304 -2.04 7.89 0.69
N THR A 305 -1.56 7.37 1.81
CA THR A 305 -2.26 6.28 2.49
C THR A 305 -3.57 6.74 3.12
N HIS A 306 -3.69 7.99 3.62
CA HIS A 306 -4.79 8.44 4.50
C HIS A 306 -5.28 7.38 5.52
N ASN A 307 -4.40 6.46 5.92
CA ASN A 307 -4.71 5.22 6.64
C ASN A 307 -5.91 4.40 6.08
N LEU A 308 -6.17 4.44 4.77
CA LEU A 308 -7.12 3.58 4.07
C LEU A 308 -6.35 2.45 3.38
N TYR A 309 -6.59 1.22 3.81
CA TYR A 309 -5.97 0.01 3.27
C TYR A 309 -7.04 -0.93 2.75
N GLY A 310 -6.75 -1.60 1.65
CA GLY A 310 -7.66 -2.48 0.93
C GLY A 310 -7.26 -2.52 -0.53
N SER A 311 -7.31 -3.71 -1.13
CA SER A 311 -7.13 -3.90 -2.56
C SER A 311 -7.72 -5.24 -2.97
N PRO A 312 -8.03 -5.46 -4.27
CA PRO A 312 -8.47 -6.78 -4.74
C PRO A 312 -7.40 -7.86 -4.55
N PHE A 313 -6.11 -7.50 -4.55
CA PHE A 313 -4.99 -8.42 -4.33
C PHE A 313 -4.91 -8.87 -2.87
N PHE A 314 -5.13 -7.93 -1.95
CA PHE A 314 -5.25 -8.24 -0.53
C PHE A 314 -6.46 -9.13 -0.27
N ASP A 315 -7.60 -8.85 -0.89
CA ASP A 315 -8.80 -9.68 -0.75
C ASP A 315 -8.56 -11.11 -1.21
N ALA A 316 -7.91 -11.30 -2.37
CA ALA A 316 -7.53 -12.62 -2.87
C ALA A 316 -6.62 -13.37 -1.88
N ALA A 317 -5.60 -12.68 -1.34
CA ALA A 317 -4.70 -13.27 -0.34
C ALA A 317 -5.43 -13.60 0.97
N ARG A 318 -6.30 -12.71 1.46
CA ARG A 318 -7.09 -12.90 2.68
C ARG A 318 -8.06 -14.06 2.58
N GLU A 319 -8.70 -14.22 1.42
CA GLU A 319 -9.63 -15.32 1.16
C GLU A 319 -8.92 -16.63 0.78
N ASN A 320 -7.59 -16.60 0.62
CA ASN A 320 -6.78 -17.70 0.10
C ASN A 320 -7.30 -18.21 -1.27
N ARG A 321 -7.56 -17.27 -2.19
CA ARG A 321 -8.10 -17.52 -3.52
C ARG A 321 -7.25 -16.84 -4.59
N ALA A 322 -7.41 -17.29 -5.84
CA ALA A 322 -6.88 -16.57 -6.99
C ALA A 322 -7.54 -15.19 -7.11
N LEU A 323 -6.83 -14.24 -7.71
CA LEU A 323 -7.38 -12.93 -8.06
C LEU A 323 -8.62 -13.11 -8.96
N ASP A 324 -9.70 -12.40 -8.63
CA ASP A 324 -10.92 -12.42 -9.43
C ASP A 324 -10.62 -12.04 -10.89
N PRO A 325 -10.88 -12.93 -11.87
CA PRO A 325 -10.57 -12.67 -13.28
C PRO A 325 -11.25 -11.42 -13.82
N GLU A 326 -12.39 -11.00 -13.26
CA GLU A 326 -13.08 -9.79 -13.70
C GLU A 326 -12.28 -8.50 -13.41
N VAL A 327 -11.39 -8.52 -12.40
CA VAL A 327 -10.56 -7.35 -12.05
C VAL A 327 -9.62 -7.00 -13.21
N VAL A 328 -8.89 -8.00 -13.72
CA VAL A 328 -7.97 -7.80 -14.84
C VAL A 328 -8.72 -7.84 -16.17
N GLY A 329 -9.76 -8.68 -16.27
CA GLY A 329 -10.57 -8.84 -17.48
C GLY A 329 -11.25 -7.54 -17.92
N TRP A 330 -11.86 -6.80 -16.99
CA TRP A 330 -12.46 -5.50 -17.32
C TRP A 330 -11.40 -4.50 -17.78
N LEU A 331 -10.23 -4.46 -17.12
CA LEU A 331 -9.15 -3.58 -17.53
C LEU A 331 -8.66 -3.92 -18.94
N ARG A 332 -8.42 -5.20 -19.26
CA ARG A 332 -8.02 -5.62 -20.60
C ARG A 332 -9.04 -5.26 -21.68
N ALA A 333 -10.32 -5.54 -21.43
CA ALA A 333 -11.39 -5.25 -22.39
C ALA A 333 -11.54 -3.74 -22.70
N ASN A 334 -11.09 -2.88 -21.79
CA ASN A 334 -11.18 -1.44 -21.93
C ASN A 334 -9.79 -0.85 -22.21
N GLU A 335 -9.25 -1.02 -23.41
CA GLU A 335 -7.96 -0.42 -23.79
C GLU A 335 -8.01 1.12 -23.84
N MET A 336 -6.83 1.76 -23.74
CA MET A 336 -6.74 3.22 -23.88
C MET A 336 -7.06 3.63 -25.32
N LYS A 337 -8.15 4.37 -25.50
CA LYS A 337 -8.56 4.88 -26.81
C LYS A 337 -7.71 6.04 -27.33
N HIS A 338 -6.94 6.69 -26.45
CA HIS A 338 -6.19 7.91 -26.77
C HIS A 338 -4.74 7.78 -26.32
N GLN A 339 -3.81 7.91 -27.25
CA GLN A 339 -2.37 7.99 -26.98
C GLN A 339 -1.91 9.43 -27.16
N PHE A 340 -1.16 9.95 -26.20
CA PHE A 340 -0.53 11.27 -26.29
C PHE A 340 0.94 11.07 -26.66
N PRO A 341 1.50 11.94 -27.50
CA PRO A 341 2.94 11.93 -27.74
C PRO A 341 3.67 12.14 -26.40
N PRO A 342 4.85 11.51 -26.19
CA PRO A 342 5.65 11.76 -25.00
C PRO A 342 5.93 13.27 -24.88
N PRO A 343 6.00 13.83 -23.66
CA PRO A 343 6.33 15.21 -23.45
C PRO A 343 7.70 15.44 -24.09
N THR A 344 7.72 16.29 -25.10
CA THR A 344 8.94 16.70 -25.77
C THR A 344 9.88 17.26 -24.70
N ALA A 345 11.03 16.63 -24.54
CA ALA A 345 12.10 17.17 -23.71
C ALA A 345 12.40 18.58 -24.24
N VAL A 346 12.02 19.59 -23.47
CA VAL A 346 12.51 20.95 -23.68
C VAL A 346 14.01 20.84 -23.49
N LYS A 347 14.75 20.81 -24.60
CA LYS A 347 16.20 20.94 -24.58
C LYS A 347 16.50 22.31 -24.00
N THR A 348 16.94 22.33 -22.75
CA THR A 348 17.58 23.49 -22.12
C THR A 348 18.94 23.74 -22.74
#